data_AF-A0A973DJ94-F1
#
_entry.id   AF-A0A973DJ94-F1
#
_cell.length_a   1.000
_cell.length_b   1.000
_cell.length_c   1.000
_cell.angle_alpha   90.00
_cell.angle_beta   90.00
_cell.angle_gamma   90.00
#
_symmetry.space_group_name_H-M   'P 1'
#
loop_
_entity.id
_entity.type
_entity.pdbx_description
1 polymer ?
#
loop_
_entity_poly.entity_id
_entity_poly.type
_entity_poly.pdbx_seq_one_letter_code
_entity_poly.pdbx_strand_id
1 'polypeptide(L)'
;LDNVAGWILELDRGHGIPWEGNYSSWLEQKNDRLSQEKSQEKARQKSIAKELEWVRSNPKARQAKSKSRMARFEELNNNDYQARNETNELFIPPGPRLGDKVIEIENLTKSFDDRILIDNLNLTIPKGAIIGIVGPNGAGKSTLFKMITGEEQPNSGTITIGESVVVASVDQFRDDMNENNTVFQEITDDQDILTVGNIQIPSRAYVGRFNFKGGDQQKRIKELSGGERNRVHLAKLLKAGGNVILLDEPTNDLDVETLRALEDALLEFPGCAMVISHDRWFLDRIATHILDYRDEGKINFFEGAYSDYEKWLKETLGEAAVNPHRIKYKRIS
;
A
#
# COMPACT_ATOMS: atom_id res chain seq x y z
N LEU A 1 8.91 -48.25 -16.64
CA LEU A 1 8.34 -47.56 -15.47
C LEU A 1 7.01 -46.89 -15.82
N ASP A 2 6.90 -46.24 -16.98
CA ASP A 2 5.63 -45.63 -17.45
C ASP A 2 4.43 -46.58 -17.57
N ASN A 3 4.67 -47.87 -17.82
CA ASN A 3 3.59 -48.87 -17.99
C ASN A 3 3.31 -49.72 -16.73
N VAL A 4 3.95 -49.43 -15.59
CA VAL A 4 3.93 -50.32 -14.40
C VAL A 4 3.58 -49.60 -13.10
N ALA A 5 3.97 -48.32 -12.96
CA ALA A 5 3.71 -47.55 -11.75
C ALA A 5 2.48 -46.65 -11.94
N GLY A 6 1.41 -46.92 -11.18
CA GLY A 6 0.26 -46.02 -11.06
C GLY A 6 0.43 -44.97 -9.95
N TRP A 7 1.41 -45.17 -9.07
CA TRP A 7 1.74 -44.28 -7.96
C TRP A 7 3.25 -44.16 -7.80
N ILE A 8 3.73 -42.95 -7.55
CA ILE A 8 5.13 -42.61 -7.31
C ILE A 8 5.22 -41.90 -5.97
N LEU A 9 6.10 -42.36 -5.08
CA LEU A 9 6.38 -41.68 -3.82
C LEU A 9 7.74 -40.99 -3.93
N GLU A 10 7.73 -39.67 -4.00
CA GLU A 10 8.94 -38.86 -3.95
C GLU A 10 9.32 -38.57 -2.50
N LEU A 11 10.59 -38.75 -2.16
CA LEU A 11 11.15 -38.29 -0.89
C LEU A 11 11.97 -37.03 -1.15
N ASP A 12 11.52 -35.90 -0.63
CA ASP A 12 12.23 -34.62 -0.73
C ASP A 12 12.28 -33.93 0.63
N ARG A 13 13.47 -33.46 1.03
CA ARG A 13 13.75 -32.79 2.33
C ARG A 13 13.16 -33.50 3.56
N GLY A 14 13.09 -34.83 3.54
CA GLY A 14 12.55 -35.62 4.64
C GLY A 14 11.03 -35.78 4.67
N HIS A 15 10.32 -35.28 3.65
CA HIS A 15 8.88 -35.47 3.48
C HIS A 15 8.58 -36.37 2.27
N GLY A 16 7.57 -37.23 2.40
CA GLY A 16 7.07 -38.07 1.33
C GLY A 16 5.92 -37.39 0.58
N ILE A 17 6.07 -37.20 -0.73
CA ILE A 17 5.08 -36.59 -1.61
C ILE A 17 4.57 -37.69 -2.54
N PRO A 18 3.38 -38.26 -2.27
CA PRO A 18 2.77 -39.24 -3.14
C PRO A 18 2.17 -38.56 -4.38
N TRP A 19 2.36 -39.19 -5.54
CA TRP A 19 1.83 -38.77 -6.83
C TRP A 19 1.11 -39.95 -7.50
N GLU A 20 -0.11 -39.72 -7.95
CA GLU A 20 -0.88 -40.69 -8.72
C GLU A 20 -0.68 -40.42 -10.22
N GLY A 21 0.04 -41.31 -10.90
CA GLY A 21 0.42 -41.13 -12.29
C GLY A 21 1.65 -41.92 -12.71
N ASN A 22 1.95 -41.86 -14.00
CA ASN A 22 3.13 -42.50 -14.57
C ASN A 22 4.39 -41.65 -14.36
N TYR A 23 5.56 -42.21 -14.70
CA TYR A 23 6.85 -41.58 -14.44
C TYR A 23 7.06 -40.30 -15.24
N SER A 24 6.58 -40.25 -16.48
CA SER A 24 6.63 -39.05 -17.32
C SER A 24 5.79 -37.90 -16.74
N SER A 25 4.56 -38.16 -16.28
CA SER A 25 3.71 -37.15 -15.64
C SER A 25 4.30 -36.62 -14.33
N TRP A 26 4.95 -37.48 -13.54
CA TRP A 26 5.65 -37.08 -12.33
C TRP A 26 6.87 -36.21 -12.64
N LEU A 27 7.63 -36.51 -13.69
CA LEU A 27 8.77 -35.69 -14.13
C LEU A 27 8.34 -34.30 -14.59
N GLU A 28 7.25 -34.18 -15.35
CA GLU A 28 6.67 -32.89 -15.76
C GLU A 28 6.24 -32.08 -14.54
N GLN A 29 5.43 -32.68 -13.65
CA GLN A 29 4.98 -32.03 -12.42
C GLN A 29 6.17 -31.59 -11.52
N LYS A 30 7.19 -32.45 -11.38
CA LYS A 30 8.39 -32.15 -10.61
C LYS A 30 9.18 -31.00 -11.22
N ASN A 31 9.29 -30.96 -12.55
CA ASN A 31 9.98 -29.87 -13.24
C ASN A 31 9.22 -28.55 -13.08
N ASP A 32 7.89 -28.57 -13.21
CA ASP A 32 7.03 -27.40 -12.98
C ASP A 32 7.15 -26.90 -11.54
N ARG A 33 7.10 -27.81 -10.55
CA ARG A 33 7.28 -27.47 -9.13
C ARG A 33 8.65 -26.85 -8.86
N LEU A 34 9.73 -27.47 -9.34
CA LEU A 34 11.09 -26.94 -9.18
C LEU A 34 11.27 -25.60 -9.90
N SER A 35 10.60 -25.38 -11.03
CA SER A 35 10.62 -24.11 -11.75
C SER A 35 9.88 -23.01 -10.99
N GLN A 36 8.72 -23.32 -10.40
CA GLN A 36 7.96 -22.42 -9.54
C GLN A 36 8.76 -22.06 -8.29
N GLU A 37 9.31 -23.06 -7.58
CA GLU A 37 10.17 -22.85 -6.42
C GLU A 37 11.38 -21.96 -6.76
N LYS A 38 12.05 -22.21 -7.90
CA LYS A 38 13.16 -21.36 -8.37
C LYS A 38 12.72 -19.93 -8.67
N SER A 39 11.55 -19.75 -9.27
CA SER A 39 11.03 -18.41 -9.61
C SER A 39 10.66 -17.62 -8.35
N GLN A 40 10.02 -18.26 -7.36
CA GLN A 40 9.71 -17.69 -6.05
C GLN A 40 10.98 -17.34 -5.28
N GLU A 41 11.95 -18.27 -5.24
CA GLU A 41 13.23 -18.03 -4.57
C GLU A 41 14.02 -16.90 -5.25
N LYS A 42 13.94 -16.77 -6.58
CA LYS A 42 14.58 -15.67 -7.32
C LYS A 42 13.92 -14.32 -7.04
N ALA A 43 12.58 -14.25 -6.99
CA ALA A 43 11.86 -13.04 -6.60
C ALA A 43 12.22 -12.63 -5.16
N ARG A 44 12.25 -13.60 -4.24
CA ARG A 44 12.67 -13.42 -2.85
C ARG A 44 14.12 -12.93 -2.74
N GLN A 45 15.06 -13.54 -3.46
CA GLN A 45 16.46 -13.11 -3.49
C GLN A 45 16.62 -11.68 -4.04
N LYS A 46 15.83 -11.29 -5.05
CA LYS A 46 15.81 -9.93 -5.58
C LYS A 46 15.30 -8.92 -4.56
N SER A 47 14.25 -9.26 -3.80
CA SER A 47 13.72 -8.42 -2.71
C SER A 47 14.76 -8.25 -1.59
N ILE A 48 15.40 -9.34 -1.14
CA ILE A 48 16.47 -9.32 -0.12
C ILE A 48 17.68 -8.50 -0.61
N ALA A 49 18.04 -8.59 -1.89
CA ALA A 49 19.15 -7.81 -2.45
C ALA A 49 18.86 -6.31 -2.45
N LYS A 50 17.64 -5.90 -2.85
CA LYS A 50 17.18 -4.50 -2.74
C LYS A 50 17.21 -4.01 -1.29
N GLU A 51 16.81 -4.86 -0.34
CA GLU A 51 16.86 -4.56 1.10
C GLU A 51 18.30 -4.34 1.59
N LEU A 52 19.21 -5.26 1.26
CA LEU A 52 20.63 -5.14 1.60
C LEU A 52 21.25 -3.87 1.02
N GLU A 53 20.90 -3.52 -0.22
CA GLU A 53 21.34 -2.29 -0.87
C GLU A 53 20.83 -1.05 -0.13
N TRP A 54 19.56 -1.05 0.29
CA TRP A 54 18.96 0.03 1.06
C TRP A 54 19.61 0.18 2.46
N VAL A 55 19.80 -0.93 3.18
CA VAL A 55 20.46 -0.93 4.50
C VAL A 55 21.90 -0.42 4.40
N ARG A 56 22.61 -0.79 3.31
CA ARG A 56 23.98 -0.34 3.04
C ARG A 56 24.06 1.10 2.51
N SER A 57 22.95 1.68 2.05
CA SER A 57 22.94 3.02 1.49
C SER A 57 23.16 4.10 2.58
N ASN A 58 24.12 5.00 2.32
CA ASN A 58 24.48 6.08 3.25
C ASN A 58 23.31 7.05 3.47
N PRO A 59 23.20 7.70 4.64
CA PRO A 59 22.12 8.65 4.97
C PRO A 59 21.94 9.79 3.96
N LYS A 60 23.03 10.27 3.33
CA LYS A 60 22.98 11.33 2.30
C LYS A 60 22.31 10.90 0.99
N ALA A 61 22.28 9.60 0.67
CA ALA A 61 21.55 9.08 -0.50
C ALA A 61 20.02 9.06 -0.26
N ARG A 62 19.58 9.02 1.01
CA ARG A 62 18.16 9.02 1.40
C ARG A 62 17.50 10.39 1.22
N GLN A 63 18.26 11.48 1.38
CA GLN A 63 17.79 12.87 1.19
C GLN A 63 17.43 13.20 -0.27
N ALA A 64 17.95 12.46 -1.26
CA ALA A 64 17.70 12.71 -2.68
C ALA A 64 16.48 11.94 -3.24
N LYS A 65 15.70 11.24 -2.41
CA LYS A 65 14.60 10.36 -2.85
C LYS A 65 13.48 11.09 -3.60
N SER A 66 13.05 12.27 -3.13
CA SER A 66 12.05 13.09 -3.84
C SER A 66 12.55 13.43 -5.25
N LYS A 67 13.79 13.95 -5.34
CA LYS A 67 14.44 14.32 -6.62
C LYS A 67 14.69 13.12 -7.55
N SER A 68 15.09 11.96 -7.01
CA SER A 68 15.33 10.75 -7.79
C SER A 68 14.03 10.16 -8.31
N ARG A 69 12.96 10.18 -7.52
CA ARG A 69 11.64 9.73 -7.95
C ARG A 69 11.06 10.64 -9.03
N MET A 70 11.17 11.96 -8.86
CA MET A 70 10.76 12.92 -9.89
C MET A 70 11.52 12.73 -11.20
N ALA A 71 12.83 12.44 -11.14
CA ALA A 71 13.63 12.12 -12.33
C ALA A 71 13.21 10.78 -12.98
N ARG A 72 12.76 9.80 -12.18
CA ARG A 72 12.25 8.51 -12.65
C ARG A 72 10.77 8.54 -13.02
N PHE A 73 10.04 9.63 -12.82
CA PHE A 73 8.60 9.70 -13.08
C PHE A 73 8.25 9.36 -14.53
N GLU A 74 9.04 9.85 -15.51
CA GLU A 74 8.83 9.51 -16.93
C GLU A 74 9.18 8.04 -17.23
N GLU A 75 10.16 7.46 -16.53
CA GLU A 75 10.49 6.03 -16.63
C GLU A 75 9.38 5.17 -16.03
N LEU A 76 8.86 5.55 -14.86
CA LEU A 76 7.75 4.86 -14.19
C LEU A 76 6.46 4.94 -15.02
N ASN A 77 6.20 6.03 -15.73
CA ASN A 77 5.04 6.12 -16.61
C ASN A 77 5.21 5.38 -17.95
N ASN A 78 6.40 4.82 -18.24
CA ASN A 78 6.62 4.08 -19.47
C ASN A 78 5.97 2.69 -19.41
N ASN A 79 5.14 2.38 -20.41
CA ASN A 79 4.43 1.10 -20.52
C ASN A 79 5.39 -0.11 -20.51
N ASP A 80 6.56 -0.02 -21.16
CA ASP A 80 7.54 -1.11 -21.19
C ASP A 80 8.16 -1.37 -19.80
N TYR A 81 8.28 -0.33 -18.99
CA TYR A 81 8.76 -0.44 -17.62
C TYR A 81 7.68 -1.07 -16.73
N GLN A 82 6.43 -0.61 -16.87
CA GLN A 82 5.29 -1.16 -16.14
C GLN A 82 5.07 -2.65 -16.47
N ALA A 83 5.22 -3.05 -17.73
CA ALA A 83 5.13 -4.45 -18.17
C ALA A 83 6.14 -5.38 -17.45
N ARG A 84 7.31 -4.87 -17.05
CA ARG A 84 8.31 -5.66 -16.30
C ARG A 84 7.92 -5.86 -14.84
N ASN A 85 7.22 -4.89 -14.27
CA ASN A 85 6.77 -4.90 -12.88
C ASN A 85 5.53 -5.76 -12.64
N GLU A 86 4.86 -6.22 -13.71
CA GLU A 86 3.73 -7.14 -13.67
C GLU A 86 4.06 -8.48 -12.98
N THR A 87 5.35 -8.87 -13.02
CA THR A 87 5.86 -10.09 -12.39
C THR A 87 6.12 -9.95 -10.88
N ASN A 88 5.94 -8.76 -10.30
CA ASN A 88 6.13 -8.55 -8.88
C ASN A 88 5.01 -9.22 -8.06
N GLU A 89 5.34 -9.57 -6.81
CA GLU A 89 4.41 -10.21 -5.87
C GLU A 89 3.14 -9.39 -5.65
N LEU A 90 3.26 -8.06 -5.60
CA LEU A 90 2.13 -7.14 -5.61
C LEU A 90 2.32 -6.14 -6.75
N PHE A 91 1.24 -5.90 -7.49
CA PHE A 91 1.20 -4.95 -8.58
C PHE A 91 0.04 -3.97 -8.35
N ILE A 92 0.34 -2.69 -8.42
CA ILE A 92 -0.64 -1.62 -8.36
C ILE A 92 -0.81 -1.12 -9.79
N PRO A 93 -2.02 -1.24 -10.37
CA PRO A 93 -2.24 -0.83 -11.74
C PRO A 93 -1.97 0.67 -11.89
N PRO A 94 -1.17 1.08 -12.88
CA PRO A 94 -0.95 2.50 -13.13
C PRO A 94 -2.26 3.12 -13.59
N GLY A 95 -2.72 4.15 -12.87
CA GLY A 95 -3.87 4.94 -13.31
C GLY A 95 -3.56 5.83 -14.52
N PRO A 96 -4.52 6.66 -14.95
CA PRO A 96 -4.29 7.61 -16.04
C PRO A 96 -3.16 8.57 -15.70
N ARG A 97 -2.50 9.12 -16.73
CA ARG A 97 -1.35 10.03 -16.54
C ARG A 97 -1.73 11.21 -15.66
N LEU A 98 -1.00 11.37 -14.57
CA LEU A 98 -1.20 12.45 -13.62
C LEU A 98 -0.66 13.78 -14.17
N GLY A 99 -1.46 14.85 -14.11
CA GLY A 99 -1.02 16.21 -14.38
C GLY A 99 -0.09 16.76 -13.29
N ASP A 100 0.43 17.97 -13.50
CA ASP A 100 1.36 18.61 -12.55
C ASP A 100 0.69 19.02 -11.24
N LYS A 101 -0.59 19.40 -11.29
CA LYS A 101 -1.41 19.69 -10.11
C LYS A 101 -2.24 18.46 -9.74
N VAL A 102 -2.00 17.93 -8.54
CA VAL A 102 -2.71 16.73 -8.03
C VAL A 102 -3.77 17.14 -7.02
N ILE A 103 -3.34 17.65 -5.87
CA ILE A 103 -4.21 18.14 -4.80
C ILE A 103 -3.64 19.46 -4.31
N GLU A 104 -4.50 20.48 -4.24
CA GLU A 104 -4.18 21.82 -3.75
C GLU A 104 -5.18 22.17 -2.64
N ILE A 105 -4.65 22.43 -1.45
CA ILE A 105 -5.41 22.74 -0.24
C ILE A 105 -5.05 24.16 0.17
N GLU A 106 -6.06 25.02 0.28
CA GLU A 106 -5.88 26.42 0.66
C GLU A 106 -6.72 26.76 1.88
N ASN A 107 -6.06 27.31 2.91
CA ASN A 107 -6.64 27.79 4.17
C ASN A 107 -7.66 26.82 4.78
N LEU A 108 -7.38 25.52 4.72
CA LEU A 108 -8.30 24.48 5.16
C LEU A 108 -8.42 24.48 6.68
N THR A 109 -9.66 24.62 7.14
CA THR A 109 -10.00 24.51 8.56
C THR A 109 -11.14 23.51 8.73
N LYS A 110 -10.95 22.57 9.66
CA LYS A 110 -11.93 21.55 10.02
C LYS A 110 -12.00 21.38 11.53
N SER A 111 -13.22 21.40 12.04
CA SER A 111 -13.55 21.19 13.44
C SER A 111 -14.70 20.20 13.58
N PHE A 112 -14.67 19.40 14.65
CA PHE A 112 -15.82 18.62 15.10
C PHE A 112 -16.16 19.02 16.52
N ASP A 113 -17.45 19.24 16.76
CA ASP A 113 -17.97 19.81 17.99
C ASP A 113 -17.15 21.07 18.35
N ASP A 114 -16.58 21.12 19.56
CA ASP A 114 -15.76 22.23 20.03
C ASP A 114 -14.25 22.05 19.76
N ARG A 115 -13.84 21.06 18.94
CA ARG A 115 -12.43 20.71 18.73
C ARG A 115 -11.98 21.00 17.31
N ILE A 116 -10.95 21.83 17.18
CA ILE A 116 -10.28 22.07 15.90
C ILE A 116 -9.33 20.90 15.61
N LEU A 117 -9.54 20.23 14.48
CA LEU A 117 -8.69 19.14 13.99
C LEU A 117 -7.64 19.65 13.01
N ILE A 118 -8.02 20.61 12.16
CA ILE A 118 -7.15 21.23 11.16
C ILE A 118 -7.37 22.74 11.24
N ASP A 119 -6.31 23.52 11.42
CA ASP A 119 -6.33 24.97 11.48
C ASP A 119 -5.45 25.57 10.37
N ASN A 120 -6.08 26.20 9.37
CA ASN A 120 -5.43 26.95 8.31
C ASN A 120 -4.33 26.19 7.53
N LEU A 121 -4.61 24.94 7.14
CA LEU A 121 -3.68 24.13 6.36
C LEU A 121 -3.59 24.64 4.92
N ASN A 122 -2.37 24.88 4.46
CA ASN A 122 -2.03 25.15 3.07
C ASN A 122 -1.05 24.07 2.58
N LEU A 123 -1.42 23.35 1.52
CA LEU A 123 -0.66 22.20 1.03
C LEU A 123 -0.82 22.04 -0.48
N THR A 124 0.28 21.82 -1.18
CA THR A 124 0.27 21.44 -2.59
C THR A 124 0.99 20.11 -2.76
N ILE A 125 0.30 19.12 -3.33
CA ILE A 125 0.84 17.78 -3.56
C ILE A 125 1.34 17.70 -5.01
N PRO A 126 2.67 17.53 -5.23
CA PRO A 126 3.20 17.36 -6.57
C PRO A 126 2.94 15.94 -7.10
N LYS A 127 3.03 15.77 -8.41
CA LYS A 127 2.92 14.46 -9.06
C LYS A 127 4.00 13.48 -8.60
N GLY A 128 3.65 12.20 -8.51
CA GLY A 128 4.57 11.14 -8.07
C GLY A 128 4.95 11.18 -6.59
N ALA A 129 4.35 12.07 -5.79
CA ALA A 129 4.64 12.19 -4.36
C ALA A 129 4.02 11.03 -3.56
N ILE A 130 4.82 10.48 -2.64
CA ILE A 130 4.32 9.63 -1.55
C ILE A 130 4.37 10.43 -0.25
N ILE A 131 3.21 10.67 0.34
CA ILE A 131 3.04 11.43 1.57
C ILE A 131 2.76 10.46 2.71
N GLY A 132 3.68 10.39 3.67
CA GLY A 132 3.47 9.72 4.94
C GLY A 132 2.73 10.63 5.91
N ILE A 133 1.58 10.20 6.41
CA ILE A 133 0.79 10.95 7.38
C ILE A 133 1.00 10.36 8.76
N VAL A 134 1.49 11.18 9.69
CA VAL A 134 1.78 10.78 11.07
C VAL A 134 1.07 11.69 12.06
N GLY A 135 0.87 11.16 13.26
CA GLY A 135 0.21 11.85 14.37
C GLY A 135 -0.64 10.89 15.19
N PRO A 136 -1.04 11.26 16.41
CA PRO A 136 -1.78 10.36 17.28
C PRO A 136 -3.21 10.10 16.80
N ASN A 137 -3.85 9.11 17.40
CA ASN A 137 -5.22 8.71 17.05
C ASN A 137 -6.21 9.82 17.43
N GLY A 138 -7.17 10.08 16.55
CA GLY A 138 -8.14 11.18 16.71
C GLY A 138 -7.67 12.56 16.22
N ALA A 139 -6.45 12.67 15.67
CA ALA A 139 -5.93 13.94 15.16
C ALA A 139 -6.66 14.51 13.92
N GLY A 140 -7.50 13.72 13.26
CA GLY A 140 -8.17 14.12 12.01
C GLY A 140 -7.52 13.60 10.72
N LYS A 141 -6.59 12.63 10.80
CA LYS A 141 -5.92 12.02 9.64
C LYS A 141 -6.92 11.44 8.63
N SER A 142 -7.79 10.55 9.07
CA SER A 142 -8.85 9.95 8.22
C SER A 142 -9.88 10.99 7.78
N THR A 143 -10.10 12.05 8.58
CA THR A 143 -10.99 13.16 8.20
C THR A 143 -10.46 13.89 6.96
N LEU A 144 -9.14 14.06 6.83
CA LEU A 144 -8.57 14.63 5.60
C LEU A 144 -8.88 13.77 4.38
N PHE A 145 -8.83 12.44 4.50
CA PHE A 145 -9.20 11.54 3.40
C PHE A 145 -10.67 11.69 3.01
N LYS A 146 -11.58 11.74 4.00
CA LYS A 146 -13.01 11.99 3.74
C LYS A 146 -13.29 13.32 3.05
N MET A 147 -12.50 14.35 3.36
CA MET A 147 -12.63 15.64 2.66
C MET A 147 -12.05 15.59 1.24
N ILE A 148 -11.01 14.79 1.00
CA ILE A 148 -10.48 14.56 -0.36
C ILE A 148 -11.45 13.71 -1.19
N THR A 149 -12.15 12.73 -0.61
CA THR A 149 -13.15 11.93 -1.33
C THR A 149 -14.50 12.63 -1.48
N GLY A 150 -14.70 13.77 -0.82
CA GLY A 150 -15.93 14.56 -0.86
C GLY A 150 -17.05 14.07 0.07
N GLU A 151 -16.79 13.04 0.87
CA GLU A 151 -17.71 12.53 1.91
C GLU A 151 -17.92 13.56 3.04
N GLU A 152 -16.91 14.39 3.29
CA GLU A 152 -16.99 15.47 4.26
C GLU A 152 -16.62 16.82 3.67
N GLN A 153 -17.29 17.87 4.16
CA GLN A 153 -17.01 19.24 3.77
C GLN A 153 -16.11 19.94 4.81
N PRO A 154 -15.20 20.82 4.38
CA PRO A 154 -14.43 21.67 5.27
C PRO A 154 -15.34 22.75 5.90
N ASN A 155 -14.94 23.26 7.08
CA ASN A 155 -15.63 24.41 7.67
C ASN A 155 -15.23 25.71 6.98
N SER A 156 -13.97 25.82 6.55
CA SER A 156 -13.42 26.93 5.79
C SER A 156 -12.25 26.44 4.93
N GLY A 157 -11.92 27.21 3.89
CA GLY A 157 -10.90 26.86 2.91
C GLY A 157 -11.43 25.98 1.79
N THR A 158 -10.53 25.59 0.88
CA THR A 158 -10.87 24.83 -0.33
C THR A 158 -9.89 23.70 -0.56
N ILE A 159 -10.41 22.56 -1.03
CA ILE A 159 -9.63 21.44 -1.54
C ILE A 159 -9.93 21.33 -3.03
N THR A 160 -8.91 21.55 -3.86
CA THR A 160 -9.00 21.46 -5.31
C THR A 160 -8.26 20.20 -5.77
N ILE A 161 -8.98 19.33 -6.47
CA ILE A 161 -8.44 18.10 -7.04
C ILE A 161 -8.23 18.33 -8.54
N GLY A 162 -7.05 17.97 -9.06
CA GLY A 162 -6.74 18.13 -10.47
C GLY A 162 -7.64 17.28 -11.37
N GLU A 163 -7.97 17.77 -12.56
CA GLU A 163 -8.89 17.10 -13.49
C GLU A 163 -8.45 15.68 -13.91
N SER A 164 -7.13 15.43 -13.93
CA SER A 164 -6.58 14.12 -14.26
C SER A 164 -6.65 13.11 -13.11
N VAL A 165 -7.04 13.53 -11.90
CA VAL A 165 -6.95 12.70 -10.69
C VAL A 165 -8.12 11.72 -10.63
N VAL A 166 -7.76 10.46 -10.43
CA VAL A 166 -8.65 9.34 -10.13
C VAL A 166 -8.21 8.77 -8.78
N VAL A 167 -8.99 9.08 -7.75
CA VAL A 167 -8.71 8.69 -6.36
C VAL A 167 -9.17 7.26 -6.13
N ALA A 168 -8.27 6.43 -5.63
CA ALA A 168 -8.57 5.12 -5.04
C ALA A 168 -8.48 5.24 -3.52
N SER A 169 -9.62 5.13 -2.82
CA SER A 169 -9.69 5.28 -1.36
C SER A 169 -10.26 4.03 -0.69
N VAL A 170 -9.79 3.75 0.54
CA VAL A 170 -10.24 2.60 1.35
C VAL A 170 -11.68 2.79 1.84
N ASP A 171 -12.05 4.02 2.21
CA ASP A 171 -13.30 4.30 2.93
C ASP A 171 -14.56 4.17 2.06
N GLN A 172 -14.45 4.39 0.74
CA GLN A 172 -15.56 4.10 -0.19
C GLN A 172 -15.99 2.63 -0.17
N PHE A 173 -15.10 1.71 0.20
CA PHE A 173 -15.38 0.26 0.20
C PHE A 173 -15.69 -0.30 1.60
N ARG A 174 -15.50 0.46 2.68
CA ARG A 174 -15.77 -0.02 4.05
C ARG A 174 -17.25 -0.26 4.31
N ASP A 175 -18.10 0.59 3.75
CA ASP A 175 -19.55 0.49 3.90
C ASP A 175 -20.22 -0.39 2.82
N ASP A 176 -19.48 -0.84 1.80
CA ASP A 176 -20.01 -1.56 0.63
C ASP A 176 -19.72 -3.08 0.61
N MET A 177 -19.06 -3.63 1.64
CA MET A 177 -18.80 -5.07 1.67
C MET A 177 -20.01 -5.87 2.12
N ASN A 178 -20.46 -6.82 1.30
CA ASN A 178 -21.59 -7.68 1.67
C ASN A 178 -21.13 -8.73 2.68
N GLU A 179 -21.65 -8.62 3.90
CA GLU A 179 -21.33 -9.50 5.03
C GLU A 179 -21.54 -11.00 4.76
N ASN A 180 -22.40 -11.34 3.80
CA ASN A 180 -22.69 -12.72 3.41
C ASN A 180 -21.76 -13.28 2.33
N ASN A 181 -21.04 -12.43 1.60
CA ASN A 181 -20.09 -12.86 0.60
C ASN A 181 -18.90 -13.56 1.27
N THR A 182 -18.28 -14.48 0.53
CA THR A 182 -16.96 -15.00 0.90
C THR A 182 -15.86 -13.98 0.57
N VAL A 183 -14.69 -14.11 1.19
CA VAL A 183 -13.51 -13.29 0.84
C VAL A 183 -13.22 -13.33 -0.66
N PHE A 184 -13.28 -14.52 -1.27
CA PHE A 184 -13.07 -14.67 -2.70
C PHE A 184 -14.09 -13.86 -3.49
N GLN A 185 -15.37 -14.09 -3.23
CA GLN A 185 -16.49 -13.39 -3.89
C GLN A 185 -16.37 -11.88 -3.82
N GLU A 186 -16.06 -11.38 -2.62
CA GLU A 186 -16.01 -9.95 -2.35
C GLU A 186 -14.86 -9.23 -3.07
N ILE A 187 -13.75 -9.93 -3.34
CA ILE A 187 -12.60 -9.38 -4.07
C ILE A 187 -12.76 -9.59 -5.57
N THR A 188 -13.30 -10.73 -5.98
CA THR A 188 -13.21 -11.20 -7.36
C THR A 188 -14.49 -11.04 -8.16
N ASP A 189 -15.62 -10.75 -7.50
CA ASP A 189 -16.95 -10.75 -8.10
C ASP A 189 -17.25 -12.10 -8.79
N ASP A 190 -16.81 -13.20 -8.16
CA ASP A 190 -16.89 -14.59 -8.65
C ASP A 190 -16.18 -14.87 -9.99
N GLN A 191 -15.30 -13.97 -10.43
CA GLN A 191 -14.48 -14.20 -11.62
C GLN A 191 -13.32 -15.16 -11.31
N ASP A 192 -13.00 -16.07 -12.23
CA ASP A 192 -11.83 -16.96 -12.14
C ASP A 192 -10.51 -16.28 -12.54
N ILE A 193 -10.61 -15.24 -13.38
CA ILE A 193 -9.50 -14.43 -13.85
C ILE A 193 -9.85 -12.96 -13.61
N LEU A 194 -9.00 -12.26 -12.86
CA LEU A 194 -9.10 -10.82 -12.67
C LEU A 194 -8.27 -10.08 -13.69
N THR A 195 -8.82 -8.97 -14.17
CA THR A 195 -8.05 -7.97 -14.91
C THR A 195 -7.69 -6.84 -13.95
N VAL A 196 -6.41 -6.69 -13.65
CA VAL A 196 -5.89 -5.61 -12.78
C VAL A 196 -5.01 -4.71 -13.64
N GLY A 197 -5.53 -3.54 -14.00
CA GLY A 197 -4.93 -2.72 -15.06
C GLY A 197 -4.92 -3.47 -16.39
N ASN A 198 -3.74 -3.78 -16.91
CA ASN A 198 -3.58 -4.50 -18.19
C ASN A 198 -3.25 -5.99 -18.03
N ILE A 199 -3.12 -6.48 -16.79
CA ILE A 199 -2.69 -7.87 -16.51
C ILE A 199 -3.91 -8.73 -16.22
N GLN A 200 -3.92 -9.94 -16.76
CA GLN A 200 -4.82 -11.00 -16.34
C GLN A 200 -4.14 -11.89 -15.30
N ILE A 201 -4.74 -11.99 -14.12
CA ILE A 201 -4.20 -12.75 -12.99
C ILE A 201 -5.28 -13.75 -12.54
N PRO A 202 -4.94 -15.03 -12.33
CA PRO A 202 -5.86 -15.98 -11.72
C PRO A 202 -6.35 -15.45 -10.36
N SER A 203 -7.67 -15.38 -10.18
CA SER A 203 -8.29 -14.73 -9.03
C SER A 203 -7.83 -15.31 -7.69
N ARG A 204 -7.67 -16.64 -7.63
CA ARG A 204 -7.17 -17.35 -6.45
C ARG A 204 -5.75 -16.94 -6.07
N ALA A 205 -4.90 -16.70 -7.07
CA ALA A 205 -3.54 -16.23 -6.86
C ALA A 205 -3.52 -14.77 -6.42
N TYR A 206 -4.39 -13.92 -6.99
CA TYR A 206 -4.53 -12.52 -6.56
C TYR A 206 -4.93 -12.42 -5.09
N VAL A 207 -6.00 -13.13 -4.70
CA VAL A 207 -6.48 -13.17 -3.30
C VAL A 207 -5.41 -13.73 -2.36
N GLY A 208 -4.65 -14.73 -2.80
CA GLY A 208 -3.54 -15.30 -2.03
C GLY A 208 -2.42 -14.31 -1.67
N ARG A 209 -2.19 -13.28 -2.48
CA ARG A 209 -1.18 -12.22 -2.22
C ARG A 209 -1.50 -11.37 -0.99
N PHE A 210 -2.77 -11.33 -0.57
CA PHE A 210 -3.22 -10.62 0.63
C PHE A 210 -3.32 -11.56 1.85
N ASN A 211 -2.56 -12.65 1.83
CA ASN A 211 -2.49 -13.67 2.86
C ASN A 211 -3.83 -14.38 3.17
N PHE A 212 -4.68 -14.54 2.15
CA PHE A 212 -5.87 -15.40 2.22
C PHE A 212 -5.60 -16.74 1.53
N LYS A 213 -5.21 -17.76 2.29
CA LYS A 213 -4.76 -19.05 1.76
C LYS A 213 -5.85 -20.12 1.91
N GLY A 214 -6.02 -20.95 0.88
CA GLY A 214 -6.88 -22.13 0.93
C GLY A 214 -8.29 -21.84 1.45
N GLY A 215 -8.63 -22.42 2.61
CA GLY A 215 -9.94 -22.28 3.26
C GLY A 215 -10.29 -20.85 3.71
N ASP A 216 -9.31 -19.97 3.92
CA ASP A 216 -9.57 -18.59 4.31
C ASP A 216 -10.36 -17.81 3.25
N GLN A 217 -10.21 -18.17 1.98
CA GLN A 217 -10.91 -17.53 0.87
C GLN A 217 -12.42 -17.83 0.89
N GLN A 218 -12.85 -18.87 1.61
CA GLN A 218 -14.24 -19.30 1.74
C GLN A 218 -14.91 -18.76 3.01
N LYS A 219 -14.15 -18.13 3.91
CA LYS A 219 -14.72 -17.44 5.08
C LYS A 219 -15.63 -16.31 4.63
N ARG A 220 -16.73 -16.12 5.34
CA ARG A 220 -17.64 -14.99 5.07
C ARG A 220 -17.09 -13.71 5.65
N ILE A 221 -17.40 -12.58 5.01
CA ILE A 221 -16.94 -11.25 5.46
C ILE A 221 -17.29 -10.96 6.93
N LYS A 222 -18.49 -11.36 7.38
CA LYS A 222 -18.92 -11.18 8.80
C LYS A 222 -18.10 -11.97 9.82
N GLU A 223 -17.41 -13.02 9.39
CA GLU A 223 -16.61 -13.90 10.26
C GLU A 223 -15.16 -13.41 10.38
N LEU A 224 -14.77 -12.43 9.57
CA LEU A 224 -13.43 -11.88 9.53
C LEU A 224 -13.17 -10.97 10.73
N SER A 225 -11.97 -11.09 11.29
CA SER A 225 -11.42 -10.08 12.20
C SER A 225 -11.29 -8.72 11.50
N GLY A 226 -11.19 -7.64 12.28
CA GLY A 226 -10.99 -6.29 11.72
C GLY A 226 -9.78 -6.20 10.79
N GLY A 227 -8.70 -6.91 11.12
CA GLY A 227 -7.49 -6.95 10.29
C GLY A 227 -7.64 -7.77 9.01
N GLU A 228 -8.34 -8.90 9.07
CA GLU A 228 -8.73 -9.63 7.86
C GLU A 228 -9.61 -8.76 6.96
N ARG A 229 -10.61 -8.05 7.51
CA ARG A 229 -11.43 -7.11 6.72
C ARG A 229 -10.56 -6.04 6.07
N ASN A 230 -9.60 -5.47 6.79
CA ASN A 230 -8.69 -4.46 6.26
C ASN A 230 -7.87 -4.97 5.05
N ARG A 231 -7.41 -6.24 5.10
CA ARG A 231 -6.74 -6.88 3.96
C ARG A 231 -7.65 -7.09 2.75
N VAL A 232 -8.93 -7.43 2.97
CA VAL A 232 -9.92 -7.49 1.88
C VAL A 232 -10.10 -6.11 1.24
N HIS A 233 -10.22 -5.05 2.06
CA HIS A 233 -10.33 -3.68 1.55
C HIS A 233 -9.11 -3.28 0.72
N LEU A 234 -7.90 -3.59 1.19
CA LEU A 234 -6.67 -3.32 0.44
C LEU A 234 -6.67 -4.04 -0.91
N ALA A 235 -7.11 -5.31 -0.96
CA ALA A 235 -7.22 -6.06 -2.20
C ALA A 235 -8.21 -5.45 -3.20
N LYS A 236 -9.36 -4.97 -2.73
CA LYS A 236 -10.36 -4.29 -3.57
C LYS A 236 -9.84 -2.95 -4.09
N LEU A 237 -9.21 -2.16 -3.23
CA LEU A 237 -8.66 -0.85 -3.58
C LEU A 237 -7.55 -0.96 -4.63
N LEU A 238 -6.62 -1.89 -4.45
CA LEU A 238 -5.54 -2.10 -5.42
C LEU A 238 -6.04 -2.67 -6.75
N LYS A 239 -7.16 -3.41 -6.75
CA LYS A 239 -7.84 -3.88 -7.98
C LYS A 239 -8.50 -2.73 -8.74
N ALA A 240 -9.21 -1.84 -8.04
CA ALA A 240 -9.93 -0.71 -8.64
C ALA A 240 -8.98 0.21 -9.42
N GLY A 241 -7.75 0.36 -8.91
CA GLY A 241 -6.74 1.20 -9.51
C GLY A 241 -7.06 2.69 -9.37
N GLY A 242 -6.09 3.52 -9.76
CA GLY A 242 -6.16 4.95 -9.61
C GLY A 242 -4.78 5.55 -9.82
N ASN A 243 -4.71 6.87 -9.89
CA ASN A 243 -3.43 7.58 -9.95
C ASN A 243 -3.16 8.39 -8.67
N VAL A 244 -4.13 8.44 -7.75
CA VAL A 244 -3.96 8.88 -6.37
C VAL A 244 -4.51 7.80 -5.44
N ILE A 245 -3.69 7.30 -4.52
CA ILE A 245 -4.07 6.23 -3.59
C ILE A 245 -4.10 6.77 -2.17
N LEU A 246 -5.21 6.56 -1.46
CA LEU A 246 -5.36 6.90 -0.05
C LEU A 246 -5.38 5.62 0.78
N LEU A 247 -4.34 5.39 1.59
CA LEU A 247 -4.20 4.22 2.45
C LEU A 247 -4.29 4.62 3.92
N ASP A 248 -5.31 4.15 4.63
CA ASP A 248 -5.45 4.38 6.08
C ASP A 248 -4.99 3.14 6.86
N GLU A 249 -3.84 3.26 7.54
CA GLU A 249 -3.23 2.23 8.39
C GLU A 249 -3.04 0.86 7.69
N PRO A 250 -2.37 0.80 6.52
CA PRO A 250 -2.22 -0.46 5.79
C PRO A 250 -1.27 -1.46 6.46
N THR A 251 -0.45 -1.02 7.44
CA THR A 251 0.63 -1.83 8.03
C THR A 251 0.19 -2.72 9.19
N ASN A 252 -0.95 -2.44 9.84
CA ASN A 252 -1.29 -3.07 11.12
C ASN A 252 -1.65 -4.57 11.01
N ASP A 253 -2.08 -5.01 9.84
CA ASP A 253 -2.65 -6.35 9.65
C ASP A 253 -1.93 -7.17 8.57
N LEU A 254 -0.78 -6.69 8.09
CA LEU A 254 0.04 -7.35 7.08
C LEU A 254 1.19 -8.09 7.74
N ASP A 255 1.51 -9.28 7.21
CA ASP A 255 2.77 -9.93 7.55
C ASP A 255 3.95 -9.19 6.90
N VAL A 256 5.16 -9.49 7.35
CA VAL A 256 6.39 -8.81 6.88
C VAL A 256 6.58 -8.97 5.37
N GLU A 257 6.20 -10.11 4.81
CA GLU A 257 6.33 -10.40 3.38
C GLU A 257 5.36 -9.54 2.54
N THR A 258 4.08 -9.50 2.92
CA THR A 258 3.07 -8.69 2.23
C THR A 258 3.33 -7.20 2.41
N LEU A 259 3.79 -6.77 3.58
CA LEU A 259 4.20 -5.38 3.82
C LEU A 259 5.34 -4.97 2.90
N ARG A 260 6.35 -5.83 2.71
CA ARG A 260 7.44 -5.60 1.76
C ARG A 260 6.96 -5.55 0.31
N ALA A 261 6.06 -6.45 -0.07
CA ALA A 261 5.47 -6.43 -1.40
C ALA A 261 4.70 -5.13 -1.65
N LEU A 262 4.00 -4.62 -0.63
CA LEU A 262 3.33 -3.31 -0.67
C LEU A 262 4.31 -2.16 -0.79
N GLU A 263 5.41 -2.15 -0.03
CA GLU A 263 6.47 -1.15 -0.14
C GLU A 263 7.04 -1.09 -1.56
N ASP A 264 7.42 -2.24 -2.12
CA ASP A 264 7.98 -2.31 -3.46
C ASP A 264 6.95 -1.89 -4.51
N ALA A 265 5.69 -2.29 -4.36
CA ALA A 265 4.63 -1.89 -5.29
C ALA A 265 4.35 -0.37 -5.24
N LEU A 266 4.35 0.25 -4.05
CA LEU A 266 4.24 1.71 -3.90
C LEU A 266 5.46 2.46 -4.47
N LEU A 267 6.66 1.89 -4.37
CA LEU A 267 7.86 2.47 -4.97
C LEU A 267 7.81 2.46 -6.50
N GLU A 268 7.24 1.43 -7.11
CA GLU A 268 7.10 1.28 -8.56
C GLU A 268 5.84 1.96 -9.13
N PHE A 269 4.92 2.41 -8.27
CA PHE A 269 3.69 3.08 -8.68
C PHE A 269 3.95 4.50 -9.22
N PRO A 270 3.53 4.83 -10.45
CA PRO A 270 3.79 6.12 -11.07
C PRO A 270 2.87 7.25 -10.58
N GLY A 271 1.85 6.94 -9.78
CA GLY A 271 0.92 7.93 -9.23
C GLY A 271 1.38 8.54 -7.90
N CYS A 272 0.45 9.23 -7.23
CA CYS A 272 0.63 9.73 -5.87
C CYS A 272 0.01 8.78 -4.85
N ALA A 273 0.60 8.69 -3.67
CA ALA A 273 0.02 7.94 -2.56
C ALA A 273 0.06 8.78 -1.28
N MET A 274 -1.04 8.78 -0.53
CA MET A 274 -1.10 9.31 0.83
C MET A 274 -1.32 8.14 1.76
N VAL A 275 -0.41 7.94 2.70
CA VAL A 275 -0.41 6.75 3.56
C VAL A 275 -0.34 7.16 5.02
N ILE A 276 -1.39 6.84 5.76
CA ILE A 276 -1.42 6.96 7.22
C ILE A 276 -0.80 5.69 7.79
N SER A 277 0.24 5.81 8.60
CA SER A 277 0.85 4.66 9.29
C SER A 277 1.60 5.10 10.54
N HIS A 278 1.62 4.24 11.55
CA HIS A 278 2.54 4.39 12.71
C HIS A 278 3.88 3.67 12.51
N ASP A 279 4.03 2.90 11.43
CA ASP A 279 5.27 2.17 11.15
C ASP A 279 6.31 3.11 10.53
N ARG A 280 7.28 3.49 11.37
CA ARG A 280 8.38 4.39 11.00
C ARG A 280 9.29 3.81 9.92
N TRP A 281 9.48 2.49 9.91
CA TRP A 281 10.34 1.81 8.92
C TRP A 281 9.69 1.83 7.54
N PHE A 282 8.41 1.49 7.50
CA PHE A 282 7.59 1.56 6.30
C PHE A 282 7.61 2.98 5.71
N LEU A 283 7.33 3.99 6.53
CA LEU A 283 7.35 5.39 6.11
C LEU A 283 8.75 5.86 5.68
N ASP A 284 9.82 5.49 6.36
CA ASP A 284 11.18 5.88 5.95
C ASP A 284 11.57 5.30 4.59
N ARG A 285 11.03 4.14 4.24
CA ARG A 285 11.29 3.49 2.95
C ARG A 285 10.55 4.20 1.81
N ILE A 286 9.25 4.46 1.95
CA ILE A 286 8.41 4.93 0.85
C ILE A 286 8.22 6.45 0.79
N ALA A 287 8.23 7.15 1.94
CA ALA A 287 7.78 8.52 2.00
C ALA A 287 8.78 9.48 1.33
N THR A 288 8.23 10.39 0.53
CA THR A 288 8.93 11.55 -0.03
C THR A 288 8.62 12.82 0.72
N HIS A 289 7.47 12.86 1.39
CA HIS A 289 6.98 13.96 2.20
C HIS A 289 6.33 13.40 3.46
N ILE A 290 6.36 14.17 4.54
CA ILE A 290 5.71 13.85 5.81
C ILE A 290 4.67 14.94 6.13
N LEU A 291 3.44 14.51 6.40
CA LEU A 291 2.37 15.33 6.93
C LEU A 291 2.17 14.96 8.40
N ASP A 292 2.55 15.85 9.29
CA ASP A 292 2.60 15.59 10.72
C ASP A 292 1.52 16.38 11.46
N TYR A 293 0.56 15.65 12.02
CA TYR A 293 -0.54 16.20 12.81
C TYR A 293 -0.12 16.42 14.26
N ARG A 294 -0.17 17.68 14.69
CA ARG A 294 0.24 18.14 16.01
C ARG A 294 -0.92 18.71 16.82
N ASP A 295 -0.57 19.21 18.00
CA ASP A 295 -1.50 19.89 18.89
C ASP A 295 -2.16 21.09 18.20
N GLU A 296 -3.37 21.41 18.67
CA GLU A 296 -4.11 22.63 18.34
C GLU A 296 -4.45 22.77 16.84
N GLY A 297 -4.57 21.65 16.13
CA GLY A 297 -4.92 21.64 14.70
C GLY A 297 -3.77 22.04 13.78
N LYS A 298 -2.55 22.16 14.32
CA LYS A 298 -1.35 22.44 13.53
C LYS A 298 -0.92 21.20 12.78
N ILE A 299 -0.66 21.37 11.49
CA ILE A 299 -0.13 20.31 10.64
C ILE A 299 1.15 20.82 10.00
N ASN A 300 2.24 20.09 10.20
CA ASN A 300 3.50 20.36 9.55
C ASN A 300 3.60 19.57 8.25
N PHE A 301 4.08 20.21 7.19
CA PHE A 301 4.43 19.54 5.94
C PHE A 301 5.93 19.63 5.72
N PHE A 302 6.57 18.48 5.58
CA PHE A 302 8.02 18.36 5.43
C PHE A 302 8.36 17.56 4.17
N GLU A 303 9.29 18.05 3.37
CA GLU A 303 9.84 17.31 2.22
C GLU A 303 11.05 16.47 2.66
N GLY A 304 10.92 15.16 2.60
CA GLY A 304 11.96 14.19 2.94
C GLY A 304 11.41 12.87 3.49
N ALA A 305 12.33 11.95 3.79
CA ALA A 305 12.00 10.69 4.43
C ALA A 305 11.66 10.90 5.92
N TYR A 306 11.03 9.90 6.54
CA TYR A 306 10.66 9.98 7.96
C TYR A 306 11.85 10.23 8.88
N SER A 307 13.01 9.60 8.63
CA SER A 307 14.22 9.80 9.44
C SER A 307 14.83 11.20 9.32
N ASP A 308 14.68 11.87 8.17
CA ASP A 308 15.11 13.26 7.99
C ASP A 308 14.17 14.22 8.74
N TYR A 309 12.86 13.95 8.64
CA TYR A 309 11.85 14.67 9.41
C TYR A 309 12.09 14.53 10.93
N GLU A 310 12.39 13.33 11.43
CA GLU A 310 12.66 13.10 12.85
C GLU A 310 13.88 13.90 13.35
N LYS A 311 14.93 14.02 12.54
CA LYS A 311 16.10 14.86 12.87
C LYS A 311 15.75 16.34 12.89
N TRP A 312 15.08 16.82 11.85
CA TRP A 312 14.62 18.21 11.78
C TRP A 312 13.74 18.57 12.97
N LEU A 313 12.87 17.64 13.37
CA LEU A 313 11.98 17.79 14.52
C LEU A 313 12.77 17.89 15.84
N LYS A 314 13.78 17.05 16.04
CA LYS A 314 14.68 17.13 17.23
C LYS A 314 15.42 18.45 17.29
N GLU A 315 15.91 18.93 16.15
CA GLU A 315 16.66 20.18 16.04
C GLU A 315 15.77 21.41 16.26
N THR A 316 14.51 21.36 15.81
CA THR A 316 13.60 22.52 15.82
C THR A 316 12.75 22.60 17.09
N LEU A 317 12.22 21.47 17.57
CA LEU A 317 11.27 21.40 18.69
C LEU A 317 11.82 20.66 19.92
N GLY A 318 13.05 20.14 19.85
CA GLY A 318 13.69 19.39 20.92
C GLY A 318 13.32 17.91 20.96
N GLU A 319 14.07 17.12 21.73
CA GLU A 319 13.89 15.65 21.78
C GLU A 319 12.50 15.20 22.26
N ALA A 320 11.85 15.99 23.12
CA ALA A 320 10.52 15.68 23.65
C ALA A 320 9.43 15.66 22.57
N ALA A 321 9.62 16.37 21.45
CA ALA A 321 8.65 16.45 20.36
C ALA A 321 8.55 15.15 19.54
N VAL A 322 9.55 14.26 19.62
CA VAL A 322 9.56 12.97 18.91
C VAL A 322 8.72 11.92 19.65
N ASN A 323 8.55 12.09 20.95
CA ASN A 323 7.83 11.14 21.77
C ASN A 323 6.32 11.27 21.51
N PRO A 324 5.63 10.14 21.27
CA PRO A 324 4.18 10.17 21.09
C PRO A 324 3.52 10.68 22.38
N HIS A 325 2.77 11.77 22.25
CA HIS A 325 1.96 12.32 23.33
C HIS A 325 0.50 12.43 22.89
N ARG A 326 -0.41 12.54 23.85
CA ARG A 326 -1.83 12.77 23.56
C ARG A 326 -2.00 14.18 22.98
N ILE A 327 -2.74 14.31 21.88
CA ILE A 327 -3.01 15.63 21.28
C ILE A 327 -3.81 16.51 22.25
N LYS A 328 -3.39 17.77 22.35
CA LYS A 328 -4.18 18.86 22.94
C LYS A 328 -4.97 19.55 21.84
N TYR A 329 -6.28 19.67 22.01
CA TYR A 329 -7.15 20.33 21.04
C TYR A 329 -7.36 21.79 21.41
N LYS A 330 -7.33 22.67 20.41
CA LYS A 330 -7.78 24.05 20.54
C LYS A 330 -9.31 24.04 20.61
N ARG A 331 -9.87 24.67 21.65
CA ARG A 331 -11.32 24.82 21.78
C ARG A 331 -11.79 26.02 20.99
N ILE A 332 -12.94 25.88 20.34
CA ILE A 332 -13.65 27.03 19.75
C ILE A 332 -14.17 27.87 20.93
N SER A 333 -13.71 29.13 21.00
CA SER A 333 -14.06 30.08 22.06
C SER A 333 -15.36 30.81 21.78
#